data_AF-H0SKC6-F1
#
_entry.id   AF-H0SKC6-F1
#
_cell.length_a   1.000
_cell.length_b   1.000
_cell.length_c   1.000
_cell.angle_alpha   90.00
_cell.angle_beta   90.00
_cell.angle_gamma   90.00
#
_symmetry.space_group_name_H-M   'P 1'
#
loop_
_entity.id
_entity.type
_entity.pdbx_description
1 polymer ?
#
loop_
_entity_poly.entity_id
_entity_poly.type
_entity_poly.pdbx_seq_one_letter_code
_entity_poly.pdbx_strand_id
1 'polypeptide(L)'
;MRKKVMSEWDAKAAYIKVPDDGLSLVGFANALPCHPSEAETIARYLHRKKLVWLSMRAGHGKVFPAAMRPGRGRPKALGVEDRPLLDPDLARFLGTVHPIFLKIRLLLGSDPGGAWNEHQALKAEIKFAVAVEATKLTTACRAFLAKHPAIPVTALRGALWLDRPHTMPIVAQTQPDLAMAGSEQLQAERPKGRPRLAKSLTDEERMIAYIEAAGPAGIAAYEIVNKGKIARDRVERIGEMFENMGTIRSAVVRLSDRGRKGTRYFMRKYGEPVIGEGGRLIVV
;
A
#
# COMPACT_ATOMS: atom_id res chain seq x y z
N MET A 1 22.19 4.16 42.60
CA MET A 1 22.03 3.01 43.51
C MET A 1 23.00 3.14 44.68
N ARG A 2 22.51 3.10 45.93
CA ARG A 2 23.33 3.26 47.16
C ARG A 2 24.28 2.07 47.32
N LYS A 3 25.52 2.31 47.79
CA LYS A 3 26.59 1.29 47.97
C LYS A 3 26.12 -0.02 48.66
N LYS A 4 25.16 0.07 49.60
CA LYS A 4 24.57 -1.10 50.29
C LYS A 4 23.80 -2.05 49.37
N VAL A 5 23.05 -1.54 48.39
CA VAL A 5 22.30 -2.38 47.43
C VAL A 5 23.26 -3.12 46.50
N MET A 6 24.41 -2.52 46.19
CA MET A 6 25.41 -3.14 45.32
C MET A 6 26.23 -4.24 46.02
N SER A 7 26.41 -4.17 47.35
CA SER A 7 27.08 -5.25 48.10
C SER A 7 26.23 -6.51 48.25
N GLU A 8 24.90 -6.41 48.22
CA GLU A 8 24.01 -7.58 48.25
C GLU A 8 24.15 -8.44 46.99
N TRP A 9 24.47 -7.82 45.84
CA TRP A 9 24.71 -8.54 44.60
C TRP A 9 26.02 -9.34 44.62
N ASP A 10 27.01 -8.94 45.41
CA ASP A 10 28.25 -9.72 45.57
C ASP A 10 27.96 -11.08 46.22
N ALA A 11 27.14 -11.07 47.29
CA ALA A 11 26.74 -12.28 47.99
C ALA A 11 25.86 -13.19 47.12
N LYS A 12 24.95 -12.62 46.33
CA LYS A 12 24.08 -13.37 45.41
C LYS A 12 24.86 -13.95 44.23
N ALA A 13 25.85 -13.23 43.71
CA ALA A 13 26.68 -13.69 42.59
C ALA A 13 27.54 -14.92 42.93
N ALA A 14 27.92 -15.10 44.21
CA ALA A 14 28.72 -16.23 44.66
C ALA A 14 28.03 -17.60 44.47
N TYR A 15 26.69 -17.63 44.39
CA TYR A 15 25.91 -18.86 44.24
C TYR A 15 25.50 -19.17 42.80
N ILE A 16 25.88 -18.32 41.85
CA ILE A 16 25.45 -18.46 40.45
C ILE A 16 26.45 -19.32 39.71
N LYS A 17 25.98 -20.47 39.23
CA LYS A 17 26.70 -21.28 38.25
C LYS A 17 26.47 -20.70 36.87
N VAL A 18 27.41 -19.89 36.40
CA VAL A 18 27.44 -19.45 35.00
C VAL A 18 28.08 -20.57 34.18
N PRO A 19 27.40 -21.11 33.14
CA PRO A 19 28.00 -22.09 32.23
C PRO A 19 29.15 -21.48 31.43
N ASP A 20 30.10 -22.32 30.99
CA ASP A 20 31.26 -21.87 30.20
C ASP A 20 30.84 -21.25 28.85
N ASP A 21 29.72 -21.67 28.27
CA ASP A 21 29.15 -21.10 27.03
C ASP A 21 28.55 -19.68 27.19
N GLY A 22 28.46 -19.21 28.44
CA GLY A 22 27.95 -17.91 28.83
C GLY A 22 26.43 -17.81 28.84
N LEU A 23 25.90 -16.98 29.73
CA LEU A 23 24.47 -16.66 29.84
C LEU A 23 24.14 -15.40 29.04
N SER A 24 22.96 -15.36 28.41
CA SER A 24 22.39 -14.10 27.93
C SER A 24 22.04 -13.20 29.12
N LEU A 25 21.92 -11.88 28.92
CA LEU A 25 21.49 -10.96 30.00
C LEU A 25 20.16 -11.37 30.64
N VAL A 26 19.22 -11.94 29.86
CA VAL A 26 17.94 -12.45 30.37
C VAL A 26 18.16 -13.72 31.19
N GLY A 27 18.97 -14.66 30.70
CA GLY A 27 19.32 -15.87 31.46
C GLY A 27 20.06 -15.55 32.76
N PHE A 28 20.91 -14.52 32.73
CA PHE A 28 21.59 -13.99 33.90
C PHE A 28 20.62 -13.32 34.89
N ALA A 29 19.65 -12.55 34.41
CA ALA A 29 18.63 -11.93 35.24
C ALA A 29 17.80 -12.98 36.00
N ASN A 30 17.44 -14.07 35.31
CA ASN A 30 16.70 -15.19 35.89
C ASN A 30 17.54 -15.97 36.92
N ALA A 31 18.85 -16.11 36.68
CA ALA A 31 19.76 -16.77 37.60
C ALA A 31 20.08 -15.94 38.86
N LEU A 32 20.02 -14.60 38.75
CA LEU A 32 20.32 -13.64 39.82
C LEU A 32 19.05 -13.06 40.47
N PRO A 33 17.90 -13.74 40.29
CA PRO A 33 16.53 -13.20 40.30
C PRO A 33 16.44 -11.67 40.38
N CYS A 34 16.80 -10.98 39.30
CA CYS A 34 16.71 -9.52 39.18
C CYS A 34 15.87 -9.12 37.96
N HIS A 35 15.40 -7.87 37.96
CA HIS A 35 14.61 -7.36 36.84
C HIS A 35 15.47 -7.26 35.58
N PRO A 36 14.98 -7.64 34.38
CA PRO A 36 15.77 -7.65 33.14
C PRO A 36 16.41 -6.30 32.77
N SER A 37 15.77 -5.18 33.12
CA SER A 37 16.32 -3.83 32.91
C SER A 37 17.53 -3.50 33.79
N GLU A 38 17.68 -4.20 34.93
CA GLU A 38 18.77 -3.98 35.89
C GLU A 38 19.95 -4.95 35.65
N ALA A 39 19.71 -6.03 34.91
CA ALA A 39 20.66 -7.11 34.67
C ALA A 39 21.97 -6.60 34.05
N GLU A 40 21.91 -5.67 33.10
CA GLU A 40 23.11 -5.08 32.50
C GLU A 40 23.92 -4.27 33.52
N THR A 41 23.25 -3.46 34.34
CA THR A 41 23.91 -2.61 35.35
C THR A 41 24.59 -3.47 36.42
N ILE A 42 23.92 -4.54 36.85
CA ILE A 42 24.44 -5.52 37.82
C ILE A 42 25.62 -6.29 37.21
N ALA A 43 25.49 -6.77 35.96
CA ALA A 43 26.57 -7.48 35.27
C ALA A 43 27.81 -6.59 35.07
N ARG A 44 27.65 -5.31 34.72
CA ARG A 44 28.76 -4.34 34.61
C ARG A 44 29.47 -4.12 35.94
N TYR A 45 28.70 -4.04 37.04
CA TYR A 45 29.27 -3.90 38.38
C TYR A 45 30.09 -5.14 38.78
N LEU A 46 29.53 -6.34 38.61
CA LEU A 46 30.21 -7.60 38.91
C LEU A 46 31.42 -7.86 37.99
N HIS A 47 31.36 -7.40 36.75
CA HIS A 47 32.49 -7.40 35.82
C HIS A 47 33.67 -6.55 36.30
N ARG A 48 33.40 -5.33 36.77
CA ARG A 48 34.44 -4.46 37.36
C ARG A 48 35.09 -5.09 38.59
N LYS A 49 34.32 -5.87 39.36
CA LYS A 49 34.80 -6.63 40.52
C LYS A 49 35.48 -7.96 40.18
N LYS A 50 35.58 -8.31 38.89
CA LYS A 50 36.17 -9.57 38.40
C LYS A 50 35.47 -10.83 38.95
N LEU A 51 34.21 -10.72 39.35
CA LEU A 51 33.39 -11.86 39.79
C LEU A 51 32.74 -12.58 38.60
N VAL A 52 32.57 -11.87 37.49
CA VAL A 52 31.95 -12.36 36.26
C VAL A 52 32.60 -11.63 35.08
N TRP A 53 32.51 -12.15 33.86
CA TRP A 53 32.97 -11.46 32.65
C TRP A 53 31.79 -11.04 31.76
N LEU A 54 31.74 -9.79 31.32
CA LEU A 54 30.66 -9.27 30.46
C LEU A 54 31.20 -8.91 29.08
N SER A 55 30.59 -9.47 28.04
CA SER A 55 30.84 -9.10 26.64
C SER A 55 29.58 -8.47 26.04
N MET A 56 29.70 -7.25 25.51
CA MET A 56 28.60 -6.52 24.86
C MET A 56 28.91 -6.33 23.37
N ARG A 57 27.97 -6.66 22.48
CA ARG A 57 28.07 -6.36 21.03
C ARG A 57 26.69 -6.09 20.42
N ALA A 58 26.55 -4.97 19.69
CA ALA A 58 25.32 -4.58 18.99
C ALA A 58 24.04 -4.66 19.86
N GLY A 59 24.12 -4.29 21.13
CA GLY A 59 22.99 -4.37 22.07
C GLY A 59 22.77 -5.73 22.73
N HIS A 60 23.50 -6.78 22.33
CA HIS A 60 23.45 -8.10 22.96
C HIS A 60 24.59 -8.28 23.97
N GLY A 61 24.23 -8.56 25.21
CA GLY A 61 25.16 -8.88 26.29
C GLY A 61 25.20 -10.37 26.61
N LYS A 62 26.42 -10.91 26.76
CA LYS A 62 26.66 -12.24 27.34
C LYS A 62 27.56 -12.16 28.56
N VAL A 63 27.24 -12.99 29.55
CA VAL A 63 27.88 -13.05 30.86
C VAL A 63 28.58 -14.41 31.01
N PHE A 64 29.87 -14.41 31.30
CA PHE A 64 30.74 -15.60 31.39
C PHE A 64 31.36 -15.74 32.78
N PRO A 65 31.84 -16.93 33.19
CA PRO A 65 32.55 -17.11 34.45
C PRO A 65 33.80 -16.23 34.56
N ALA A 66 34.14 -15.75 35.76
CA ALA A 66 35.35 -14.92 35.97
C ALA A 66 36.66 -15.59 35.56
N ALA A 67 36.74 -16.92 35.71
CA ALA A 67 37.91 -17.71 35.34
C ALA A 67 38.12 -17.75 33.82
N MET A 68 37.03 -17.61 33.05
CA MET A 68 37.08 -17.55 31.60
C MET A 68 37.29 -16.09 31.19
N ARG A 69 38.54 -15.72 30.92
CA ARG A 69 38.81 -14.63 29.99
C ARG A 69 38.67 -15.24 28.60
N PRO A 70 37.55 -15.08 27.87
CA PRO A 70 37.51 -15.51 26.49
C PRO A 70 38.69 -14.83 25.80
N GLY A 71 39.63 -15.64 25.29
CA GLY A 71 40.74 -15.14 24.50
C GLY A 71 40.16 -14.21 23.44
N ARG A 72 40.80 -13.07 23.17
CA ARG A 72 40.36 -12.15 22.11
C ARG A 72 40.16 -12.97 20.83
N GLY A 73 38.91 -13.29 20.54
CA GLY A 73 38.62 -14.50 19.80
C GLY A 73 37.11 -14.64 19.78
N ARG A 74 36.51 -13.83 18.91
CA ARG A 74 35.18 -13.98 18.33
C ARG A 74 34.57 -15.36 18.69
N PRO A 75 33.50 -15.46 19.49
CA PRO A 75 32.73 -16.70 19.49
C PRO A 75 32.46 -17.02 18.02
N LYS A 76 32.82 -18.23 17.56
CA LYS A 76 32.49 -18.67 16.20
C LYS A 76 31.04 -18.29 16.01
N ALA A 77 30.78 -17.40 15.06
CA ALA A 77 29.43 -17.14 14.65
C ALA A 77 28.95 -18.50 14.14
N LEU A 78 28.32 -19.30 15.02
CA LEU A 78 27.16 -20.07 14.61
C LEU A 78 26.38 -19.04 13.82
N GLY A 79 26.38 -19.22 12.50
CA GLY A 79 25.62 -18.37 11.61
C GLY A 79 24.19 -18.49 12.08
N VAL A 80 23.81 -17.62 13.01
CA VAL A 80 22.46 -17.14 13.09
C VAL A 80 22.36 -16.42 11.77
N GLU A 81 21.97 -17.16 10.74
CA GLU A 81 21.35 -16.57 9.57
C GLU A 81 20.17 -15.82 10.17
N ASP A 82 20.39 -14.55 10.52
CA ASP A 82 19.32 -13.59 10.71
C ASP A 82 18.66 -13.56 9.34
N ARG A 83 17.72 -14.50 9.12
CA ARG A 83 16.86 -14.46 7.96
C ARG A 83 16.26 -13.07 8.00
N PRO A 84 16.51 -12.24 6.98
CA PRO A 84 16.05 -10.88 7.02
C PRO A 84 14.52 -10.92 7.21
N LEU A 85 14.03 -10.23 8.25
CA LEU A 85 12.61 -10.16 8.60
C LEU A 85 11.74 -9.71 7.42
N LEU A 86 12.36 -9.03 6.45
CA LEU A 86 11.79 -8.60 5.19
C LEU A 86 12.75 -8.89 4.04
N ASP A 87 12.20 -9.28 2.90
CA ASP A 87 12.96 -9.40 1.65
C ASP A 87 13.67 -8.06 1.31
N PRO A 88 14.97 -8.06 0.93
CA PRO A 88 15.72 -6.84 0.65
C PRO A 88 15.12 -5.97 -0.48
N ASP A 89 14.54 -6.59 -1.51
CA ASP A 89 13.89 -5.88 -2.60
C ASP A 89 12.58 -5.26 -2.14
N LEU A 90 11.85 -5.95 -1.26
CA LEU A 90 10.66 -5.40 -0.61
C LEU A 90 11.00 -4.22 0.30
N ALA A 91 12.07 -4.32 1.09
CA ALA A 91 12.55 -3.23 1.93
C ALA A 91 12.97 -2.00 1.10
N ARG A 92 13.68 -2.21 -0.01
CA ARG A 92 14.03 -1.14 -0.95
C ARG A 92 12.77 -0.52 -1.56
N PHE A 93 11.80 -1.34 -1.96
CA PHE A 93 10.52 -0.87 -2.50
C PHE A 93 9.77 0.02 -1.50
N LEU A 94 9.67 -0.37 -0.23
CA LEU A 94 9.06 0.46 0.82
C LEU A 94 9.71 1.85 0.91
N GLY A 95 11.03 1.91 0.80
CA GLY A 95 11.76 3.17 0.70
C GLY A 95 11.37 4.00 -0.53
N THR A 96 11.16 3.37 -1.68
CA THR A 96 10.75 4.09 -2.91
C THR A 96 9.34 4.64 -2.86
N VAL A 97 8.39 3.96 -2.20
CA VAL A 97 7.00 4.42 -2.07
C VAL A 97 6.78 5.36 -0.88
N HIS A 98 7.79 5.51 -0.01
CA HIS A 98 7.73 6.38 1.18
C HIS A 98 7.23 7.82 0.89
N PRO A 99 7.66 8.50 -0.20
CA PRO A 99 7.17 9.84 -0.50
C PRO A 99 5.66 9.93 -0.73
N ILE A 100 5.02 8.85 -1.21
CA ILE A 100 3.55 8.80 -1.40
C ILE A 100 2.85 8.85 -0.04
N PHE A 101 3.36 8.08 0.93
CA PHE A 101 2.81 8.08 2.29
C PHE A 101 3.00 9.42 3.00
N LEU A 102 4.14 10.09 2.81
CA LEU A 102 4.35 11.45 3.33
C LEU A 102 3.33 12.43 2.75
N LYS A 103 3.06 12.38 1.45
CA LYS A 103 2.03 13.25 0.82
C LYS A 103 0.64 12.98 1.37
N ILE A 104 0.25 11.71 1.51
CA ILE A 104 -1.05 11.35 2.10
C ILE A 104 -1.14 11.91 3.53
N ARG A 105 -0.09 11.75 4.33
CA ARG A 105 -0.06 12.28 5.71
C ARG A 105 -0.14 13.80 5.76
N LEU A 106 0.52 14.50 4.84
CA LEU A 106 0.42 15.97 4.73
C LEU A 106 -0.99 16.43 4.34
N LEU A 107 -1.63 15.74 3.39
CA LEU A 107 -3.01 16.01 2.99
C LEU A 107 -3.98 15.80 4.15
N LEU A 108 -3.80 14.72 4.93
CA LEU A 108 -4.60 14.46 6.12
C LEU A 108 -4.36 15.49 7.23
N GLY A 109 -3.12 15.96 7.40
CA GLY A 109 -2.81 17.04 8.34
C GLY A 109 -3.36 18.41 7.92
N SER A 110 -3.74 18.56 6.64
CA SER A 110 -4.35 19.79 6.10
C SER A 110 -5.89 19.77 6.19
N ASP A 111 -6.49 18.68 6.70
CA ASP A 111 -7.93 18.63 6.95
C ASP A 111 -8.27 19.63 8.07
N PRO A 112 -9.11 20.66 7.78
CA PRO A 112 -9.44 21.71 8.75
C PRO A 112 -10.24 21.19 9.96
N GLY A 113 -10.70 19.94 9.93
CA GLY A 113 -11.57 19.40 10.97
C GLY A 113 -12.97 20.01 10.93
N GLY A 114 -13.66 20.03 12.07
CA GLY A 114 -15.00 20.63 12.19
C GLY A 114 -16.16 19.71 11.78
N ALA A 115 -17.37 20.24 11.87
CA ALA A 115 -18.60 19.48 11.64
C ALA A 115 -18.72 18.97 10.19
N TRP A 116 -19.59 17.99 9.95
CA TRP A 116 -19.75 17.33 8.64
C TRP A 116 -20.18 18.28 7.50
N ASN A 117 -20.75 19.43 7.85
CA ASN A 117 -21.20 20.49 6.94
C ASN A 117 -20.16 21.58 6.70
N GLU A 118 -19.09 21.64 7.50
CA GLU A 118 -18.05 22.65 7.39
C GLU A 118 -16.93 22.20 6.45
N HIS A 119 -16.44 23.13 5.63
CA HIS A 119 -15.33 22.93 4.69
C HIS A 119 -15.54 21.76 3.70
N GLN A 120 -16.78 21.46 3.31
CA GLN A 120 -17.11 20.31 2.43
C GLN A 120 -16.30 20.28 1.13
N ALA A 121 -16.10 21.43 0.48
CA ALA A 121 -15.32 21.52 -0.75
C ALA A 121 -13.85 21.11 -0.52
N LEU A 122 -13.20 21.66 0.51
CA LEU A 122 -11.82 21.34 0.86
C LEU A 122 -11.67 19.88 1.32
N LYS A 123 -12.62 19.36 2.11
CA LYS A 123 -12.65 17.94 2.51
C LYS A 123 -12.79 17.01 1.31
N ALA A 124 -13.60 17.37 0.33
CA ALA A 124 -13.74 16.62 -0.92
C ALA A 124 -12.46 16.67 -1.77
N GLU A 125 -11.80 17.82 -1.85
CA GLU A 125 -10.51 17.98 -2.54
C GLU A 125 -9.41 17.16 -1.90
N ILE A 126 -9.30 17.17 -0.57
CA ILE A 126 -8.34 16.35 0.19
C ILE A 126 -8.61 14.87 -0.05
N LYS A 127 -9.88 14.43 0.03
CA LYS A 127 -10.25 13.04 -0.23
C LYS A 127 -9.92 12.61 -1.67
N PHE A 128 -10.13 13.50 -2.64
CA PHE A 128 -9.75 13.25 -4.03
C PHE A 128 -8.24 13.15 -4.21
N ALA A 129 -7.47 14.08 -3.61
CA ALA A 129 -6.01 14.06 -3.67
C ALA A 129 -5.42 12.80 -3.02
N VAL A 130 -5.97 12.36 -1.88
CA VAL A 130 -5.60 11.09 -1.23
C VAL A 130 -5.90 9.90 -2.15
N ALA A 131 -7.05 9.88 -2.83
CA ALA A 131 -7.38 8.81 -3.77
C ALA A 131 -6.41 8.76 -4.97
N VAL A 132 -5.94 9.91 -5.46
CA VAL A 132 -4.91 9.99 -6.51
C VAL A 132 -3.59 9.39 -6.03
N GLU A 133 -3.12 9.75 -4.84
CA GLU A 133 -1.88 9.20 -4.28
C GLU A 133 -2.01 7.70 -3.97
N ALA A 134 -3.15 7.26 -3.45
CA ALA A 134 -3.44 5.82 -3.26
C ALA A 134 -3.41 5.05 -4.58
N THR A 135 -3.92 5.64 -5.68
CA THR A 135 -3.85 5.03 -7.01
C THR A 135 -2.39 4.88 -7.48
N LYS A 136 -1.54 5.91 -7.26
CA LYS A 136 -0.11 5.82 -7.57
C LYS A 136 0.58 4.71 -6.79
N LEU A 137 0.22 4.53 -5.52
CA LEU A 137 0.72 3.43 -4.69
C LEU A 137 0.32 2.07 -5.28
N THR A 138 -0.95 1.89 -5.68
CA THR A 138 -1.40 0.65 -6.31
C THR A 138 -0.64 0.37 -7.61
N THR A 139 -0.42 1.38 -8.45
CA THR A 139 0.37 1.24 -9.68
C THR A 139 1.82 0.85 -9.39
N ALA A 140 2.45 1.46 -8.38
CA ALA A 140 3.81 1.11 -7.96
C ALA A 140 3.89 -0.33 -7.44
N CYS A 141 2.90 -0.76 -6.65
CA CYS A 141 2.79 -2.14 -6.15
C CYS A 141 2.66 -3.15 -7.29
N ARG A 142 1.80 -2.87 -8.29
CA ARG A 142 1.66 -3.73 -9.48
C ARG A 142 2.97 -3.82 -10.27
N ALA A 143 3.64 -2.69 -10.50
CA ALA A 143 4.91 -2.66 -11.22
C ALA A 143 6.02 -3.42 -10.48
N PHE A 144 6.03 -3.37 -9.15
CA PHE A 144 6.96 -4.12 -8.32
C PHE A 144 6.71 -5.63 -8.41
N LEU A 145 5.47 -6.08 -8.22
CA LEU A 145 5.12 -7.51 -8.33
C LEU A 145 5.39 -8.09 -9.73
N ALA A 146 5.19 -7.28 -10.79
CA ALA A 146 5.54 -7.68 -12.15
C ALA A 146 7.05 -7.90 -12.35
N LYS A 147 7.89 -7.15 -11.63
CA LYS A 147 9.36 -7.29 -11.66
C LYS A 147 9.89 -8.36 -10.71
N HIS A 148 9.17 -8.64 -9.63
CA HIS A 148 9.56 -9.58 -8.58
C HIS A 148 8.45 -10.63 -8.36
N PRO A 149 8.26 -11.59 -9.29
CA PRO A 149 7.16 -12.56 -9.22
C PRO A 149 7.28 -13.55 -8.07
N ALA A 150 8.48 -13.70 -7.47
CA ALA A 150 8.71 -14.54 -6.32
C ALA A 150 8.10 -13.98 -5.01
N ILE A 151 7.75 -12.68 -4.98
CA ILE A 151 7.20 -12.04 -3.79
C ILE A 151 5.67 -12.12 -3.86
N PRO A 152 5.00 -12.80 -2.92
CA PRO A 152 3.54 -12.90 -2.93
C PRO A 152 2.90 -11.57 -2.52
N VAL A 153 1.71 -11.30 -3.05
CA VAL A 153 0.94 -10.08 -2.75
C VAL A 153 0.64 -9.94 -1.25
N THR A 154 0.48 -11.07 -0.55
CA THR A 154 0.27 -11.11 0.90
C THR A 154 1.47 -10.56 1.67
N ALA A 155 2.70 -10.91 1.26
CA ALA A 155 3.92 -10.38 1.87
C ALA A 155 4.06 -8.87 1.61
N LEU A 156 3.75 -8.42 0.39
CA LEU A 156 3.74 -6.99 0.05
C LEU A 156 2.74 -6.21 0.92
N ARG A 157 1.49 -6.71 1.06
CA ARG A 157 0.48 -6.09 1.92
C ARG A 157 0.93 -6.07 3.38
N GLY A 158 1.42 -7.19 3.90
CA GLY A 158 1.92 -7.29 5.27
C GLY A 158 3.02 -6.24 5.54
N ALA A 159 3.95 -6.10 4.62
CA ALA A 159 5.02 -5.11 4.70
C ALA A 159 4.51 -3.66 4.68
N LEU A 160 3.55 -3.33 3.81
CA LEU A 160 2.96 -1.97 3.75
C LEU A 160 2.22 -1.61 5.05
N TRP A 161 1.45 -2.57 5.60
CA TRP A 161 0.71 -2.39 6.85
C TRP A 161 1.62 -2.33 8.08
N LEU A 162 2.75 -3.04 8.05
CA LEU A 162 3.79 -2.96 9.08
C LEU A 162 4.53 -1.60 9.04
N ASP A 163 4.91 -1.13 7.86
CA ASP A 163 5.64 0.15 7.72
C ASP A 163 4.75 1.36 7.99
N ARG A 164 3.46 1.31 7.61
CA ARG A 164 2.54 2.45 7.67
C ARG A 164 1.15 2.13 8.22
N PRO A 165 1.04 1.72 9.50
CA PRO A 165 -0.23 1.30 10.09
C PRO A 165 -1.30 2.40 10.14
N HIS A 166 -0.91 3.68 10.18
CA HIS A 166 -1.86 4.80 10.29
C HIS A 166 -2.43 5.28 8.95
N THR A 167 -1.68 5.14 7.85
CA THR A 167 -2.13 5.62 6.53
C THR A 167 -2.79 4.52 5.71
N MET A 168 -2.41 3.25 5.91
CA MET A 168 -2.95 2.12 5.17
C MET A 168 -4.47 1.94 5.29
N PRO A 169 -5.12 2.16 6.45
CA PRO A 169 -6.59 2.11 6.54
C PRO A 169 -7.29 3.09 5.59
N ILE A 170 -6.73 4.30 5.44
CA ILE A 170 -7.29 5.35 4.58
C ILE A 170 -7.05 5.02 3.11
N VAL A 171 -5.84 4.52 2.79
CA VAL A 171 -5.53 4.00 1.45
C VAL A 171 -6.50 2.88 1.08
N ALA A 172 -6.72 1.92 1.98
CA ALA A 172 -7.60 0.78 1.76
C ALA A 172 -9.07 1.16 1.52
N GLN A 173 -9.56 2.26 2.11
CA GLN A 173 -10.90 2.79 1.80
C GLN A 173 -11.05 3.21 0.34
N THR A 174 -9.97 3.73 -0.27
CA THR A 174 -9.97 4.18 -1.68
C THR A 174 -9.52 3.09 -2.65
N GLN A 175 -8.63 2.20 -2.21
CA GLN A 175 -8.02 1.13 -2.98
C GLN A 175 -8.14 -0.19 -2.18
N PRO A 176 -9.30 -0.87 -2.24
CA PRO A 176 -9.55 -2.06 -1.44
C PRO A 176 -8.59 -3.22 -1.77
N ASP A 177 -7.99 -3.23 -2.96
CA ASP A 177 -6.96 -4.19 -3.37
C ASP A 177 -5.71 -4.15 -2.48
N LEU A 178 -5.44 -3.05 -1.78
CA LEU A 178 -4.31 -2.90 -0.85
C LEU A 178 -4.68 -3.17 0.62
N ALA A 179 -5.93 -3.56 0.89
CA ALA A 179 -6.36 -3.95 2.23
C ALA A 179 -5.59 -5.18 2.73
N MET A 180 -5.43 -5.29 4.06
CA MET A 180 -4.70 -6.39 4.70
C MET A 180 -5.31 -7.76 4.37
N ALA A 181 -6.65 -7.85 4.34
CA ALA A 181 -7.39 -8.99 3.83
C ALA A 181 -7.96 -8.63 2.45
N GLY A 182 -7.43 -9.25 1.40
CA GLY A 182 -7.84 -8.99 0.01
C GLY A 182 -7.47 -10.15 -0.91
N SER A 183 -7.94 -10.10 -2.15
CA SER A 183 -7.69 -11.13 -3.17
C SER A 183 -6.19 -11.42 -3.36
N GLU A 184 -5.82 -12.65 -3.73
CA GLU A 184 -4.42 -13.05 -3.91
C GLU A 184 -3.69 -12.29 -5.04
N GLN A 185 -4.45 -11.62 -5.90
CA GLN A 185 -3.95 -10.75 -6.96
C GLN A 185 -4.43 -9.32 -6.73
N LEU A 186 -3.56 -8.35 -7.00
CA LEU A 186 -4.02 -6.98 -7.21
C LEU A 186 -4.81 -6.99 -8.52
N GLN A 187 -6.09 -6.60 -8.49
CA GLN A 187 -6.91 -6.62 -9.70
C GLN A 187 -6.17 -5.84 -10.79
N ALA A 188 -6.13 -6.40 -11.99
CA ALA A 188 -5.62 -5.70 -13.15
C ALA A 188 -6.35 -4.35 -13.23
N GLU A 189 -5.62 -3.30 -13.61
CA GLU A 189 -6.18 -1.97 -13.73
C GLU A 189 -7.47 -2.09 -14.57
N ARG A 190 -8.66 -1.92 -13.95
CA ARG A 190 -9.90 -1.74 -14.72
C ARG A 190 -9.54 -0.70 -15.76
N PRO A 191 -9.73 -0.97 -17.07
CA PRO A 191 -9.20 -0.12 -18.11
C PRO A 191 -9.57 1.30 -17.74
N LYS A 192 -8.56 2.10 -17.39
CA LYS A 192 -8.77 3.52 -17.09
C LYS A 192 -9.61 4.03 -18.24
N GLY A 193 -10.81 4.50 -17.96
CA GLY A 193 -11.53 5.33 -18.92
C GLY A 193 -10.51 6.32 -19.43
N ARG A 194 -10.21 6.24 -20.73
CA ARG A 194 -9.03 6.86 -21.34
C ARG A 194 -8.89 8.31 -20.86
N PRO A 195 -7.65 8.81 -20.68
CA PRO A 195 -7.39 10.13 -20.11
C PRO A 195 -8.26 11.18 -20.79
N ARG A 196 -8.71 12.17 -20.00
CA ARG A 196 -9.42 13.36 -20.49
C ARG A 196 -8.80 13.78 -21.83
N LEU A 197 -9.59 13.63 -22.89
CA LEU A 197 -9.19 13.90 -24.26
C LEU A 197 -8.50 15.26 -24.32
N ALA A 198 -7.32 15.30 -24.92
CA ALA A 198 -6.49 16.50 -25.01
C ALA A 198 -7.33 17.68 -25.51
N LYS A 199 -7.15 18.88 -24.94
CA LYS A 199 -7.86 20.11 -25.34
C LYS A 199 -7.69 20.47 -26.83
N SER A 200 -6.75 19.85 -27.53
CA SER A 200 -6.43 20.09 -28.94
C SER A 200 -7.17 19.19 -29.93
N LEU A 201 -8.00 18.24 -29.47
CA LEU A 201 -8.72 17.34 -30.36
C LEU A 201 -9.95 18.03 -30.95
N THR A 202 -10.21 17.82 -32.24
CA THR A 202 -11.40 18.34 -32.90
C THR A 202 -12.67 17.67 -32.33
N ASP A 203 -13.85 18.24 -32.59
CA ASP A 203 -15.12 17.66 -32.12
C ASP A 203 -15.31 16.22 -32.61
N GLU A 204 -14.87 15.94 -33.83
CA GLU A 204 -14.89 14.62 -34.47
C GLU A 204 -13.99 13.64 -33.71
N GLU A 205 -12.74 14.03 -33.44
CA GLU A 205 -11.78 13.21 -32.71
C GLU A 205 -12.20 12.97 -31.25
N ARG A 206 -12.84 13.97 -30.62
CA ARG A 206 -13.38 13.82 -29.28
C ARG A 206 -14.56 12.86 -29.28
N MET A 207 -15.48 12.99 -30.24
CA MET A 207 -16.64 12.12 -30.36
C MET A 207 -16.22 10.66 -30.60
N ILE A 208 -15.32 10.39 -31.55
CA ILE A 208 -14.87 9.01 -31.81
C ILE A 208 -14.20 8.41 -30.59
N ALA A 209 -13.37 9.16 -29.87
CA ALA A 209 -12.71 8.66 -28.68
C ALA A 209 -13.68 8.41 -27.52
N TYR A 210 -14.75 9.19 -27.37
CA TYR A 210 -15.81 8.88 -26.40
C TYR A 210 -16.59 7.62 -26.75
N ILE A 211 -16.87 7.40 -28.05
CA ILE A 211 -17.55 6.20 -28.54
C ILE A 211 -16.64 4.98 -28.32
N GLU A 212 -15.35 5.08 -28.63
CA GLU A 212 -14.38 4.02 -28.34
C GLU A 212 -14.27 3.72 -26.84
N ALA A 213 -14.25 4.75 -26.00
CA ALA A 213 -14.11 4.61 -24.56
C ALA A 213 -15.32 3.94 -23.90
N ALA A 214 -16.50 4.03 -24.52
CA ALA A 214 -17.70 3.38 -24.02
C ALA A 214 -17.76 1.87 -24.32
N GLY A 215 -16.91 1.39 -25.22
CA GLY A 215 -16.80 -0.03 -25.54
C GLY A 215 -18.11 -0.61 -26.12
N PRO A 216 -18.42 -1.89 -25.85
CA PRO A 216 -19.61 -2.56 -26.38
C PRO A 216 -20.92 -1.90 -25.96
N ALA A 217 -21.00 -1.26 -24.79
CA ALA A 217 -22.24 -0.63 -24.32
C ALA A 217 -22.66 0.61 -25.13
N GLY A 218 -21.75 1.15 -25.94
CA GLY A 218 -21.93 2.41 -26.65
C GLY A 218 -22.15 3.61 -25.72
N ILE A 219 -22.24 4.80 -26.29
CA ILE A 219 -22.46 6.05 -25.55
C ILE A 219 -23.68 6.78 -26.08
N ALA A 220 -24.50 7.37 -25.21
CA ALA A 220 -25.64 8.15 -25.66
C ALA A 220 -25.22 9.53 -26.18
N ALA A 221 -25.94 10.06 -27.17
CA ALA A 221 -25.66 11.37 -27.75
C ALA A 221 -25.63 12.49 -26.69
N TYR A 222 -26.57 12.48 -25.73
CA TYR A 222 -26.60 13.47 -24.64
C TYR A 222 -25.39 13.36 -23.69
N GLU A 223 -24.80 12.17 -23.54
CA GLU A 223 -23.59 11.98 -22.74
C GLU A 223 -22.38 12.60 -23.44
N ILE A 224 -22.32 12.54 -24.77
CA ILE A 224 -21.28 13.22 -25.57
C ILE A 224 -21.46 14.73 -25.48
N VAL A 225 -22.69 15.24 -25.60
CA VAL A 225 -22.99 16.68 -25.43
C VAL A 225 -22.47 17.18 -24.08
N ASN A 226 -22.81 16.47 -22.99
CA ASN A 226 -22.44 16.89 -21.64
C ASN A 226 -20.95 16.71 -21.34
N LYS A 227 -20.34 15.58 -21.73
CA LYS A 227 -18.92 15.28 -21.43
C LYS A 227 -17.96 16.00 -22.37
N GLY A 228 -18.30 16.04 -23.65
CA GLY A 228 -17.52 16.68 -24.70
C GLY A 228 -17.73 18.18 -24.82
N LYS A 229 -18.79 18.75 -24.21
CA LYS A 229 -19.19 20.15 -24.42
C LYS A 229 -19.33 20.48 -25.92
N ILE A 230 -19.85 19.53 -26.69
CA ILE A 230 -20.12 19.66 -28.13
C ILE A 230 -21.61 20.01 -28.27
N ALA A 231 -21.92 20.97 -29.14
CA ALA A 231 -23.31 21.35 -29.41
C ALA A 231 -24.12 20.16 -29.94
N ARG A 232 -25.39 20.06 -29.55
CA ARG A 232 -26.22 18.87 -29.86
C ARG A 232 -26.37 18.61 -31.36
N ASP A 233 -26.64 19.66 -32.12
CA ASP A 233 -26.71 19.65 -33.58
C ASP A 233 -25.39 19.22 -34.23
N ARG A 234 -24.26 19.51 -33.58
CA ARG A 234 -22.94 19.10 -34.04
C ARG A 234 -22.69 17.62 -33.75
N VAL A 235 -23.10 17.11 -32.58
CA VAL A 235 -23.02 15.67 -32.26
C VAL A 235 -23.85 14.84 -33.23
N GLU A 236 -25.07 15.29 -33.57
CA GLU A 236 -25.94 14.59 -34.52
C GLU A 236 -25.29 14.52 -35.91
N ARG A 237 -24.79 15.65 -36.44
CA ARG A 237 -24.09 15.72 -37.74
C ARG A 237 -22.81 14.87 -37.80
N ILE A 238 -21.98 14.91 -36.77
CA ILE A 238 -20.75 14.09 -36.71
C ILE A 238 -21.10 12.60 -36.60
N GLY A 239 -22.16 12.27 -35.86
CA GLY A 239 -22.67 10.90 -35.76
C GLY A 239 -23.12 10.35 -37.10
N GLU A 240 -23.92 11.10 -37.85
CA GLU A 240 -24.34 10.74 -39.21
C GLU A 240 -23.15 10.58 -40.14
N MET A 241 -22.18 11.48 -40.08
CA MET A 241 -20.94 11.38 -40.87
C MET A 241 -20.19 10.08 -40.58
N PHE A 242 -19.96 9.72 -39.31
CA PHE A 242 -19.26 8.49 -38.95
C PHE A 242 -20.04 7.22 -39.27
N GLU A 243 -21.37 7.27 -39.22
CA GLU A 243 -22.24 6.18 -39.62
C GLU A 243 -22.20 5.96 -41.14
N ASN A 244 -22.25 7.04 -41.93
CA ASN A 244 -22.08 7.00 -43.39
C ASN A 244 -20.70 6.50 -43.82
N MET A 245 -19.65 6.86 -43.08
CA MET A 245 -18.30 6.32 -43.27
C MET A 245 -18.17 4.86 -42.79
N GLY A 246 -19.21 4.29 -42.17
CA GLY A 246 -19.22 2.92 -41.68
C GLY A 246 -18.31 2.68 -40.48
N THR A 247 -17.93 3.73 -39.73
CA THR A 247 -17.05 3.65 -38.56
C THR A 247 -17.83 3.28 -37.30
N ILE A 248 -19.03 3.85 -37.17
CA ILE A 248 -19.94 3.62 -36.03
C ILE A 248 -21.30 3.13 -36.53
N ARG A 249 -22.14 2.67 -35.60
CA ARG A 249 -23.56 2.44 -35.80
C ARG A 249 -24.34 3.25 -34.79
N SER A 250 -25.48 3.80 -35.18
CA SER A 250 -26.41 4.43 -34.25
C SER A 250 -27.61 3.52 -34.00
N ALA A 251 -28.11 3.50 -32.77
CA ALA A 251 -29.36 2.83 -32.43
C ALA A 251 -30.09 3.56 -31.30
N VAL A 252 -31.42 3.57 -31.37
CA VAL A 252 -32.26 4.24 -30.37
C VAL A 252 -32.62 3.23 -29.29
N VAL A 253 -31.89 3.21 -28.18
CA VAL A 253 -31.99 2.19 -27.12
C VAL A 253 -32.04 2.80 -25.72
N ARG A 254 -32.42 1.98 -24.73
CA ARG A 254 -32.27 2.26 -23.28
C ARG A 254 -31.40 1.18 -22.62
N LEU A 255 -30.60 1.56 -21.63
CA LEU A 255 -29.73 0.62 -20.89
C LEU A 255 -30.46 -0.14 -19.77
N SER A 256 -31.52 0.45 -19.23
CA SER A 256 -32.32 -0.15 -18.15
C SER A 256 -33.80 -0.02 -18.48
N ASP A 257 -34.64 -0.87 -17.88
CA ASP A 257 -36.08 -0.91 -18.15
C ASP A 257 -36.77 0.44 -17.85
N ARG A 258 -36.26 1.17 -16.86
CA ARG A 258 -36.76 2.51 -16.46
C ARG A 258 -35.98 3.67 -17.09
N GLY A 259 -34.97 3.40 -17.91
CA GLY A 259 -34.12 4.41 -18.52
C GLY A 259 -34.78 5.13 -19.68
N ARG A 260 -34.40 6.39 -19.93
CA ARG A 260 -34.84 7.13 -21.11
C ARG A 260 -34.28 6.47 -22.38
N LYS A 261 -35.14 6.27 -23.38
CA LYS A 261 -34.75 5.85 -24.72
C LYS A 261 -34.01 7.02 -25.40
N GLY A 262 -32.89 6.74 -26.07
CA GLY A 262 -32.16 7.77 -26.79
C GLY A 262 -31.17 7.18 -27.79
N THR A 263 -30.73 8.00 -28.74
CA THR A 263 -29.72 7.61 -29.72
C THR A 263 -28.41 7.33 -29.00
N ARG A 264 -27.90 6.10 -29.19
CA ARG A 264 -26.56 5.68 -28.76
C ARG A 264 -25.72 5.37 -29.98
N TYR A 265 -24.43 5.65 -29.86
CA TYR A 265 -23.43 5.35 -30.87
C TYR A 265 -22.54 4.20 -30.40
N PHE A 266 -22.26 3.27 -31.30
CA PHE A 266 -21.48 2.05 -31.07
C PHE A 266 -20.36 1.97 -32.09
N MET A 267 -19.15 1.56 -31.67
CA MET A 267 -18.11 1.24 -32.66
C MET A 267 -18.52 0.01 -33.44
N ARG A 268 -18.38 0.05 -34.77
CA ARG A 268 -18.74 -1.09 -35.64
C ARG A 268 -17.96 -2.37 -35.32
N LYS A 269 -16.74 -2.24 -34.80
CA LYS A 269 -15.88 -3.36 -34.38
C LYS A 269 -16.49 -4.25 -33.29
N TYR A 270 -17.51 -3.78 -32.58
CA TYR A 270 -18.19 -4.56 -31.53
C TYR A 270 -19.39 -5.36 -32.03
N GLY A 271 -19.82 -5.20 -33.29
CA GLY A 271 -20.99 -5.92 -33.82
C GLY A 271 -22.25 -5.05 -33.91
N GLU A 272 -23.39 -5.70 -34.16
CA GLU A 272 -24.69 -5.04 -34.25
C GLU A 272 -25.37 -5.02 -32.87
N PRO A 273 -25.86 -3.87 -32.39
CA PRO A 273 -26.52 -3.82 -31.09
C PRO A 273 -27.83 -4.60 -31.12
N VAL A 274 -27.97 -5.58 -30.23
CA VAL A 274 -29.19 -6.40 -30.10
C VAL A 274 -30.18 -5.67 -29.19
N ILE A 275 -31.33 -5.31 -29.76
CA ILE A 275 -32.38 -4.54 -29.07
C ILE A 275 -33.52 -5.48 -28.69
N GLY A 276 -33.70 -5.66 -27.38
CA GLY A 276 -34.78 -6.41 -26.78
C GLY A 276 -36.12 -5.67 -26.75
N GLU A 277 -37.12 -6.35 -26.21
CA GLU A 277 -38.46 -5.79 -26.06
C GLU A 277 -38.47 -4.45 -25.34
N GLY A 278 -39.26 -3.52 -25.87
CA GLY A 278 -39.33 -2.15 -25.39
C GLY A 278 -38.07 -1.32 -25.65
N GLY A 279 -37.14 -1.75 -26.51
CA GLY A 279 -35.99 -0.93 -26.90
C GLY A 279 -34.79 -1.00 -25.93
N ARG A 280 -34.71 -2.05 -25.11
CA ARG A 280 -33.59 -2.26 -24.18
C ARG A 280 -32.39 -2.88 -24.92
N LEU A 281 -31.18 -2.40 -24.63
CA LEU A 281 -29.96 -3.05 -25.12
C LEU A 281 -29.73 -4.37 -24.35
N ILE A 282 -29.68 -5.50 -25.04
CA ILE A 282 -29.43 -6.82 -24.42
C ILE A 282 -27.94 -7.15 -24.48
N VAL A 283 -27.33 -7.07 -25.66
CA VAL A 283 -25.90 -7.36 -25.93
C VAL A 283 -25.44 -6.53 -27.15
N VAL A 284 -24.13 -6.31 -27.27
CA VAL A 284 -23.46 -5.89 -28.51
C VAL A 284 -22.47 -6.96 -28.91
#